data_AF-A0A656K3J5-F1
#
_entry.id   AF-A0A656K3J5-F1
#
_cell.length_a   1.000
_cell.length_b   1.000
_cell.length_c   1.000
_cell.angle_alpha   90.00
_cell.angle_beta   90.00
_cell.angle_gamma   90.00
#
_symmetry.space_group_name_H-M   'P 1'
#
loop_
_entity.id
_entity.type
_entity.pdbx_description
1 polymer ?
#
loop_
_entity_poly.entity_id
_entity_poly.type
_entity_poly.pdbx_seq_one_letter_code
_entity_poly.pdbx_strand_id
1 'polypeptide(L)' 'HDELDLPPGVAKLKVGGGHGGHNGLRDIIAQLGNQNTFHRLRLGIGHPGDASKVSGFVLGRAPRAEQEKLDASIDFALG' A
#
# COMPACT_ATOMS: atom_id res chain seq x y z
N HIS A 1 3.90 -1.12 -2.15
CA HIS A 1 3.50 -0.71 -0.80
C HIS A 1 2.02 -0.95 -0.64
N ASP A 2 1.61 -1.27 0.57
CA ASP A 2 0.22 -1.39 0.98
C ASP A 2 -0.50 -0.04 0.90
N GLU A 3 -1.73 -0.07 0.43
CA GLU A 3 -2.53 1.12 0.12
C GLU A 3 -3.92 1.01 0.75
N LEU A 4 -4.23 1.93 1.66
CA LEU A 4 -5.49 1.93 2.40
C LEU A 4 -6.67 2.42 1.55
N ASP A 5 -6.40 3.26 0.55
CA ASP A 5 -7.43 3.85 -0.33
C ASP A 5 -7.94 2.87 -1.40
N LEU A 6 -7.29 1.70 -1.56
CA LEU A 6 -7.64 0.70 -2.56
C LEU A 6 -8.12 -0.58 -1.86
N PRO A 7 -9.18 -1.24 -2.36
CA PRO A 7 -9.67 -2.47 -1.77
C PRO A 7 -8.73 -3.66 -2.05
N PRO A 8 -8.76 -4.72 -1.20
CA PRO A 8 -8.09 -5.99 -1.46
C PRO A 8 -8.44 -6.55 -2.84
N GLY A 9 -7.42 -6.98 -3.59
CA GLY A 9 -7.60 -7.46 -4.97
C GLY A 9 -7.30 -6.43 -6.06
N VAL A 10 -6.92 -5.20 -5.68
CA VAL A 10 -6.61 -4.13 -6.64
C VAL A 10 -5.15 -3.71 -6.50
N ALA A 11 -4.38 -3.89 -7.58
CA ALA A 11 -3.04 -3.34 -7.73
C ALA A 11 -3.06 -2.17 -8.73
N LYS A 12 -2.32 -1.09 -8.44
CA LYS A 12 -2.16 0.05 -9.35
C LYS A 12 -0.72 0.55 -9.37
N LEU A 13 -0.22 0.85 -10.56
CA LEU A 13 1.02 1.59 -10.73
C LEU A 13 0.75 3.10 -10.62
N LYS A 14 1.63 3.80 -9.92
CA LYS A 14 1.63 5.26 -9.84
C LYS A 14 3.05 5.79 -9.88
N VAL A 15 3.26 6.87 -10.61
CA VAL A 15 4.50 7.64 -10.60
C VAL A 15 4.25 8.92 -9.80
N GLY A 16 5.21 9.32 -8.96
CA GLY A 16 5.08 10.61 -8.30
C GLY A 16 4.07 10.64 -7.15
N GLY A 17 3.97 11.80 -6.51
CA GLY A 17 2.99 12.09 -5.45
C GLY A 17 3.53 11.82 -4.04
N GLY A 18 2.79 12.30 -3.03
CA GLY A 18 3.20 12.23 -1.62
C GLY A 18 3.19 10.83 -1.00
N HIS A 19 3.59 10.76 0.26
CA HIS A 19 3.68 9.51 1.03
C HIS A 19 2.35 9.02 1.60
N GLY A 20 1.27 9.81 1.57
CA GLY A 20 -0.07 9.37 1.98
C GLY A 20 -0.14 8.83 3.41
N GLY A 21 0.60 9.42 4.34
CA GLY A 21 0.71 8.91 5.73
C GLY A 21 1.66 7.70 5.91
N HIS A 22 2.02 6.98 4.84
CA HIS A 22 2.89 5.81 4.91
C HIS A 22 4.33 6.17 5.32
N ASN A 23 4.78 5.66 6.46
CA ASN A 23 6.10 5.99 7.04
C ASN A 23 7.26 5.56 6.14
N GLY A 24 7.21 4.36 5.55
CA GLY A 24 8.25 3.90 4.62
C GLY A 24 8.42 4.79 3.38
N LEU A 25 7.34 5.22 2.73
CA LEU A 25 7.41 6.16 1.61
C LEU A 25 7.98 7.53 2.04
N ARG A 26 7.65 7.99 3.24
CA ARG A 26 8.19 9.24 3.79
C ARG A 26 9.70 9.19 3.90
N ASP A 27 10.24 8.09 4.43
CA ASP A 27 11.67 7.87 4.57
C ASP A 27 12.36 7.74 3.20
N ILE A 28 11.82 6.94 2.28
CA ILE A 28 12.36 6.80 0.92
C ILE A 28 12.45 8.17 0.21
N ILE A 29 11.39 8.98 0.27
CA ILE A 29 11.40 10.33 -0.32
C ILE A 29 12.49 11.20 0.32
N ALA A 30 12.64 11.14 1.64
CA ALA A 30 13.68 11.89 2.34
C ALA A 30 15.09 11.46 1.91
N GLN A 31 15.35 10.15 1.83
CA GLN A 31 16.64 9.60 1.40
C GLN A 31 16.97 9.88 -0.07
N LEU A 32 15.95 10.05 -0.92
CA LEU A 32 16.11 10.45 -2.32
C LEU A 32 16.21 11.98 -2.51
N GLY A 33 16.51 12.73 -1.45
CA GLY A 33 16.67 14.19 -1.54
C GLY A 33 15.36 14.92 -1.81
N ASN A 34 14.26 14.47 -1.17
CA ASN A 34 12.90 14.96 -1.37
C ASN A 34 12.32 14.73 -2.78
N GLN A 35 12.96 13.89 -3.59
CA GLN A 35 12.40 13.46 -4.87
C GLN A 35 11.35 12.38 -4.66
N ASN A 36 10.19 12.55 -5.29
CA ASN A 36 9.08 11.62 -5.19
C ASN A 36 8.66 11.02 -6.53
N THR A 37 9.43 11.25 -7.60
CA THR A 37 9.13 10.89 -9.00
C THR A 37 9.34 9.41 -9.33
N PHE A 38 9.57 8.57 -8.34
CA PHE A 38 9.77 7.13 -8.53
C PHE A 38 8.44 6.39 -8.76
N HIS A 39 8.55 5.23 -9.41
CA HIS A 39 7.43 4.33 -9.66
C HIS A 39 7.04 3.60 -8.37
N ARG A 40 5.74 3.41 -8.18
CA ARG A 40 5.18 2.71 -7.02
C ARG A 40 4.12 1.73 -7.47
N LEU A 41 4.28 0.47 -7.08
CA LEU A 41 3.20 -0.50 -7.06
C LEU A 41 2.40 -0.31 -5.77
N ARG A 42 1.13 0.07 -5.89
CA ARG A 42 0.16 0.23 -4.81
C ARG A 42 -0.69 -1.03 -4.74
N LEU A 43 -0.63 -1.74 -3.62
CA LEU A 43 -1.43 -2.94 -3.36
C LEU A 43 -2.55 -2.58 -2.39
N GLY A 44 -3.80 -2.64 -2.84
CA GLY A 44 -4.93 -2.27 -2.00
C GLY A 44 -5.14 -3.24 -0.85
N ILE A 45 -5.13 -2.74 0.38
CA ILE A 45 -5.43 -3.51 1.60
C ILE A 45 -6.76 -3.07 2.24
N GLY A 46 -7.37 -2.00 1.74
CA GLY A 46 -8.57 -1.39 2.31
C GLY A 46 -8.29 -0.58 3.58
N HIS A 47 -9.34 0.04 4.13
CA HIS A 47 -9.24 0.89 5.31
C HIS A 47 -10.13 0.35 6.44
N PRO A 48 -9.67 0.30 7.71
CA PRO A 48 -10.44 -0.21 8.84
C PRO A 48 -11.59 0.73 9.29
N GLY A 49 -12.01 1.67 8.44
CA GLY A 49 -13.00 2.72 8.72
C GLY A 49 -12.53 3.85 9.65
N ASP A 50 -11.63 3.57 10.59
CA ASP A 50 -11.16 4.54 11.60
C ASP A 50 -9.63 4.69 11.59
N ALA A 51 -9.14 5.93 11.57
CA ALA A 51 -7.72 6.24 11.55
C ALA A 51 -6.96 5.69 12.76
N SER A 52 -7.60 5.62 13.93
CA SER A 52 -6.99 5.08 15.17
C SER A 52 -6.68 3.59 15.07
N LYS A 53 -7.36 2.86 14.19
CA LYS A 53 -7.18 1.42 13.98
C LYS A 53 -6.15 1.08 12.90
N VAL A 54 -5.70 2.07 12.13
CA VAL A 54 -4.80 1.85 10.98
C VAL A 54 -3.51 1.17 11.39
N SER A 55 -2.85 1.62 12.46
CA SER A 55 -1.59 1.02 12.91
C SER A 55 -1.73 -0.46 13.27
N GLY A 56 -2.82 -0.84 13.95
CA GLY A 56 -3.09 -2.24 14.27
C GLY A 56 -3.49 -3.06 13.05
N PHE A 57 -4.17 -2.43 12.08
CA PHE A 57 -4.58 -3.06 10.84
C PHE A 57 -3.39 -3.42 9.95
N VAL A 58 -2.47 -2.48 9.71
CA VAL A 58 -1.30 -2.71 8.84
C VAL A 58 -0.25 -3.64 9.45
N LEU A 59 -0.22 -3.76 10.78
CA LEU A 59 0.63 -4.70 11.51
C LEU A 59 -0.05 -6.06 11.74
N GLY A 60 -1.35 -6.15 11.48
CA GLY A 60 -2.17 -7.34 11.68
C GLY A 60 -2.14 -8.28 10.49
N ARG A 61 -2.63 -9.50 10.70
CA ARG A 61 -2.83 -10.46 9.61
C ARG A 61 -4.17 -10.22 8.94
N ALA A 62 -4.18 -10.13 7.61
CA ALA A 62 -5.41 -10.03 6.83
C ALA A 62 -6.27 -11.30 7.00
N PRO A 63 -7.62 -11.17 6.99
CA PRO A 63 -8.51 -12.31 6.87
C PRO A 63 -8.19 -13.15 5.64
N ARG A 64 -8.39 -14.47 5.71
CA ARG A 64 -8.03 -15.41 4.63
C ARG A 64 -8.57 -14.99 3.26
N ALA A 65 -9.85 -14.59 3.19
CA ALA A 65 -10.48 -14.18 1.94
C ALA A 65 -9.89 -12.89 1.33
N GLU A 66 -9.31 -12.00 2.16
CA GLU A 66 -8.60 -10.82 1.68
C GLU A 66 -7.17 -11.16 1.28
N GLN A 67 -6.50 -12.04 2.05
CA GLN A 67 -5.17 -12.55 1.71
C GLN A 67 -5.17 -13.22 0.33
N GLU A 68 -6.15 -14.08 0.03
CA GLU A 68 -6.26 -14.74 -1.28
C GLU A 68 -6.39 -13.72 -2.44
N LYS A 69 -7.05 -12.58 -2.21
CA LYS A 69 -7.15 -11.49 -3.21
C LYS A 69 -5.85 -10.72 -3.35
N LEU A 70 -5.15 -10.48 -2.25
CA LEU A 70 -3.84 -9.82 -2.25
C LEU A 70 -2.82 -10.67 -3.01
N ASP A 71 -2.77 -11.97 -2.72
CA ASP A 71 -1.85 -12.91 -3.37
C ASP A 71 -2.10 -12.93 -4.89
N ALA A 72 -3.36 -13.05 -5.32
CA ALA A 72 -3.71 -12.98 -6.74
C ALA A 72 -3.31 -11.66 -7.42
N SER A 73 -3.37 -10.54 -6.69
CA SER A 73 -2.95 -9.23 -7.21
C SER A 73 -1.44 -9.09 -7.34
N ILE A 74 -0.70 -9.71 -6.41
CA ILE A 74 0.76 -9.77 -6.44
C ILE A 74 1.20 -10.63 -7.63
N ASP A 75 0.60 -11.82 -7.80
CA ASP A 75 0.89 -12.72 -8.92
C ASP A 75 0.64 -12.02 -10.27
N PHE A 76 -0.50 -11.34 -10.41
CA PHE A 76 -0.81 -10.55 -11.62
C PHE A 76 0.20 -9.43 -11.88
N ALA A 77 0.75 -8.80 -10.83
CA ALA A 77 1.70 -7.70 -10.98
C ALA A 77 3.13 -8.19 -11.29
N LEU A 78 3.43 -9.46 -11.06
CA LEU A 78 4.76 -10.07 -11.26
C LEU A 78 4.86 -10.91 -12.54
N GLY A 79 3.74 -11.41 -13.06
CA GLY A 79 3.65 -12.13 -14.33
C GLY A 79 3.65 -11.20 -15.54
#